data_AF-A0A1X1HGY1-F1
#
_entry.id   AF-A0A1X1HGY1-F1
#
_cell.length_a   1.000
_cell.length_b   1.000
_cell.length_c   1.000
_cell.angle_alpha   90.00
_cell.angle_beta   90.00
_cell.angle_gamma   90.00
#
_symmetry.space_group_name_H-M   'P 1'
#
loop_
_entity.id
_entity.type
_entity.pdbx_description
1 polymer ?
#
loop_
_entity_poly.entity_id
_entity_poly.type
_entity_poly.pdbx_seq_one_letter_code
_entity_poly.pdbx_strand_id
1 'polypeptide(L)'
;MNKRKKWGIIALVICIIGGIVMFSLNHQKEKTLEEKMRIEQDRMALYLVSHYEKVEKIEFTSFQQNKLTGTWTSNAIVNDEIFVTFSVQNLMTEDEIGFGQHISQSNGNKLIERDNPEVINSDSLMSNITVIYWVR
;
A
#
# COMPACT_ATOMS: atom_id res chain seq x y z
N MET A 1 -43.26 32.69 23.26
CA MET A 1 -41.90 32.21 23.61
C MET A 1 -40.94 33.39 23.71
N ASN A 2 -40.38 33.66 24.89
CA ASN A 2 -39.54 34.84 25.15
C ASN A 2 -38.31 34.85 24.25
N LYS A 3 -37.93 36.04 23.72
CA LYS A 3 -36.80 36.19 22.79
C LYS A 3 -35.54 35.48 23.32
N ARG A 4 -35.22 35.61 24.62
CA ARG A 4 -34.10 34.92 25.28
C ARG A 4 -34.14 33.38 25.18
N LYS A 5 -35.32 32.76 25.26
CA LYS A 5 -35.50 31.30 25.10
C LYS A 5 -35.28 30.85 23.64
N LYS A 6 -35.62 31.70 22.66
CA LYS A 6 -35.37 31.43 21.22
C LYS A 6 -33.87 31.42 20.91
N TRP A 7 -33.10 32.39 21.42
CA TRP A 7 -31.65 32.45 21.24
C TRP A 7 -30.92 31.27 21.90
N GLY A 8 -31.37 30.85 23.09
CA GLY A 8 -30.83 29.66 23.77
C GLY A 8 -31.02 28.36 22.98
N ILE A 9 -32.20 28.18 22.36
CA ILE A 9 -32.48 26.99 21.52
C ILE A 9 -31.64 27.02 20.24
N ILE A 10 -31.50 28.19 19.60
CA ILE A 10 -30.67 28.34 18.39
C ILE A 10 -29.19 28.03 18.69
N ALA A 11 -28.66 28.51 19.82
CA ALA A 11 -27.29 28.23 20.23
C ALA A 11 -27.07 26.72 20.50
N LEU A 12 -28.03 26.05 21.16
CA LEU A 12 -27.96 24.61 21.44
C LEU A 12 -27.89 23.77 20.15
N VAL A 13 -28.69 24.12 19.14
CA VAL A 13 -28.72 23.41 17.85
C VAL A 13 -27.38 23.58 17.10
N ILE A 14 -26.79 24.77 17.12
CA ILE A 14 -25.49 25.03 16.50
C ILE A 14 -24.38 24.23 17.20
N CYS A 15 -24.40 24.12 18.53
CA CYS A 15 -23.42 23.32 19.28
C CYS A 15 -23.53 21.82 18.99
N ILE A 16 -24.75 21.29 18.82
CA ILE A 16 -24.96 19.87 18.50
C ILE A 16 -24.47 19.57 17.07
N ILE A 17 -24.81 20.41 16.09
CA ILE A 17 -24.37 20.23 14.70
C ILE A 17 -22.84 20.40 14.61
N GLY A 18 -22.28 21.42 15.26
CA GLY A 18 -20.83 21.64 15.31
C GLY A 18 -20.08 20.48 15.97
N GLY A 19 -20.62 19.93 17.07
CA GLY A 19 -20.03 18.77 17.75
C GLY A 19 -20.07 17.49 16.91
N ILE A 20 -21.16 17.23 16.19
CA ILE A 20 -21.29 16.08 15.28
C ILE A 20 -20.32 16.20 14.09
N VAL A 21 -20.19 17.40 13.50
CA VAL A 21 -19.25 17.66 12.39
C VAL A 21 -17.80 17.51 12.84
N MET A 22 -17.44 18.05 14.02
CA MET A 22 -16.09 17.86 14.58
C MET A 22 -15.79 16.39 14.90
N PHE A 23 -16.76 15.64 15.43
CA PHE A 23 -16.61 14.21 15.71
C PHE A 23 -16.48 13.36 14.43
N SER A 24 -17.21 13.73 13.36
CA SER A 24 -17.16 13.05 12.06
C SER A 24 -15.88 13.33 11.27
N LEU A 25 -15.36 14.56 11.31
CA LEU A 25 -14.10 14.92 10.64
C LEU A 25 -12.88 14.33 11.35
N ASN A 26 -12.95 14.18 12.68
CA ASN A 26 -11.91 13.53 13.48
C ASN A 26 -11.93 11.99 13.38
N HIS A 27 -12.82 11.42 12.55
CA HIS A 27 -12.98 9.97 12.35
C HIS A 27 -12.42 9.48 11.01
N GLN A 28 -11.53 10.23 10.36
CA GLN A 28 -10.58 9.60 9.44
C GLN A 28 -9.65 8.73 10.29
N LYS A 29 -10.06 7.47 10.52
CA LYS A 29 -9.24 6.50 11.22
C LYS A 29 -7.90 6.43 10.50
N GLU A 30 -6.84 6.78 11.21
CA GLU A 30 -5.49 6.57 10.70
C GLU A 30 -5.35 5.07 10.37
N LYS A 31 -4.88 4.77 9.15
CA LYS A 31 -4.67 3.39 8.75
C LYS A 31 -3.70 2.71 9.70
N THR A 32 -4.00 1.46 10.05
CA THR A 32 -3.07 0.66 10.86
C THR A 32 -1.79 0.41 10.06
N LEU A 33 -0.69 0.07 10.75
CA LEU A 33 0.55 -0.28 10.06
C LEU A 33 0.34 -1.47 9.09
N GLU A 34 -0.45 -2.45 9.49
CA GLU A 34 -0.77 -3.62 8.66
C GLU A 34 -1.51 -3.23 7.38
N GLU A 35 -2.49 -2.32 7.47
CA GLU A 35 -3.19 -1.78 6.29
C GLU A 35 -2.23 -1.01 5.38
N LYS A 36 -1.33 -0.20 5.95
CA LYS A 36 -0.31 0.54 5.19
C LYS A 36 0.62 -0.42 4.45
N MET A 37 1.05 -1.49 5.11
CA MET A 37 1.90 -2.54 4.53
C MET A 37 1.19 -3.35 3.44
N ARG A 38 -0.10 -3.63 3.61
CA ARG A 38 -0.90 -4.33 2.60
C ARG A 38 -0.98 -3.52 1.30
N ILE A 39 -1.27 -2.23 1.42
CA ILE A 39 -1.35 -1.32 0.27
C ILE A 39 0.01 -1.19 -0.41
N GLU A 40 1.10 -1.17 0.36
CA GLU A 40 2.44 -1.10 -0.21
C GLU A 40 2.82 -2.40 -0.95
N GLN A 41 2.42 -3.57 -0.44
CA GLN A 41 2.57 -4.84 -1.13
C GLN A 41 1.75 -4.89 -2.42
N ASP A 42 0.54 -4.32 -2.45
CA ASP A 42 -0.23 -4.17 -3.70
C ASP A 42 0.53 -3.31 -4.72
N ARG A 43 1.16 -2.22 -4.28
CA ARG A 43 1.98 -1.34 -5.14
C ARG A 43 3.22 -2.06 -5.69
N MET A 44 3.90 -2.85 -4.86
CA MET A 44 5.05 -3.66 -5.27
C MET A 44 4.65 -4.78 -6.24
N ALA A 45 3.50 -5.41 -6.02
CA ALA A 45 2.96 -6.41 -6.94
C ALA A 45 2.62 -5.79 -8.29
N LEU A 46 1.95 -4.62 -8.28
CA LEU A 46 1.64 -3.87 -9.49
C LEU A 46 2.91 -3.45 -10.25
N TYR A 47 3.95 -3.04 -9.54
CA TYR A 47 5.25 -2.73 -10.14
C TYR A 47 5.80 -3.94 -10.90
N LEU A 48 5.76 -5.15 -10.30
CA LEU A 48 6.26 -6.36 -10.97
C LEU A 48 5.50 -6.67 -12.26
N VAL A 49 4.17 -6.70 -12.23
CA VAL A 49 3.37 -7.06 -13.41
C VAL A 49 3.40 -6.02 -14.52
N SER A 50 3.64 -4.75 -14.18
CA SER A 50 3.75 -3.67 -15.17
C SER A 50 5.12 -3.62 -15.84
N HIS A 51 6.20 -4.02 -15.15
CA HIS A 51 7.57 -3.92 -15.66
C HIS A 51 8.11 -5.25 -16.18
N TYR A 52 7.55 -6.38 -15.76
CA TYR A 52 8.06 -7.70 -16.10
C TYR A 52 7.01 -8.58 -16.76
N GLU A 53 7.46 -9.41 -17.68
CA GLU A 53 6.64 -10.40 -18.36
C GLU A 53 6.44 -11.64 -17.49
N LYS A 54 5.33 -12.35 -17.75
CA LYS A 54 5.07 -13.69 -17.19
C LYS A 54 5.13 -13.77 -15.67
N VAL A 55 4.77 -12.69 -14.98
CA VAL A 55 4.56 -12.70 -13.53
C VAL A 55 3.18 -13.32 -13.26
N GLU A 56 3.15 -14.52 -12.68
CA GLU A 56 1.92 -15.28 -12.41
C GLU A 56 1.65 -15.43 -10.92
N LYS A 57 2.71 -15.54 -10.10
CA LYS A 57 2.63 -15.64 -8.65
C LYS A 57 3.64 -14.72 -7.98
N ILE A 58 3.24 -14.04 -6.92
CA ILE A 58 4.09 -13.23 -6.06
C ILE A 58 3.84 -13.63 -4.61
N GLU A 59 4.88 -14.05 -3.91
CA GLU A 59 4.80 -14.42 -2.49
C GLU A 59 5.73 -13.52 -1.67
N PHE A 60 5.15 -12.60 -0.92
CA PHE A 60 5.89 -11.75 0.01
C PHE A 60 6.31 -12.56 1.23
N THR A 61 7.62 -12.64 1.48
CA THR A 61 8.21 -13.45 2.57
C THR A 61 8.60 -12.61 3.77
N SER A 62 8.76 -11.30 3.60
CA SER A 62 9.02 -10.37 4.70
C SER A 62 8.59 -8.95 4.36
N PHE A 63 8.32 -8.15 5.39
CA PHE A 63 8.14 -6.71 5.28
C PHE A 63 8.57 -6.05 6.59
N GLN A 64 9.65 -5.27 6.56
CA GLN A 64 10.27 -4.74 7.77
C GLN A 64 10.90 -3.36 7.56
N GLN A 65 10.95 -2.57 8.62
CA GLN A 65 11.63 -1.29 8.63
C GLN A 65 13.03 -1.42 9.23
N ASN A 66 14.03 -0.86 8.57
CA ASN A 66 15.31 -0.58 9.19
C ASN A 66 15.15 0.62 10.13
N LYS A 67 15.27 0.40 11.44
CA LYS A 67 15.07 1.44 12.46
C LYS A 67 16.10 2.57 12.42
N LEU A 68 17.27 2.34 11.83
CA LEU A 68 18.34 3.34 11.75
C LEU A 68 18.15 4.28 10.56
N THR A 69 17.79 3.74 9.39
CA THR A 69 17.62 4.53 8.15
C THR A 69 16.18 4.93 7.88
N GLY A 70 15.22 4.31 8.57
CA GLY A 70 13.78 4.48 8.33
C GLY A 70 13.24 3.76 7.09
N THR A 71 14.12 3.19 6.26
CA THR A 71 13.76 2.53 5.01
C THR A 71 12.99 1.24 5.29
N TRP A 72 11.89 1.05 4.57
CA TRP A 72 11.15 -0.19 4.54
C TRP A 72 11.69 -1.09 3.45
N THR A 73 11.81 -2.38 3.76
CA THR A 73 12.24 -3.41 2.83
C THR A 73 11.25 -4.55 2.83
N SER A 74 10.92 -5.08 1.66
CA SER A 74 10.10 -6.27 1.51
C SER A 74 10.77 -7.27 0.60
N ASN A 75 10.84 -8.54 1.01
CA ASN A 75 11.33 -9.62 0.17
C ASN A 75 10.14 -10.38 -0.42
N ALA A 76 10.28 -10.83 -1.67
CA ALA A 76 9.28 -11.68 -2.31
C ALA A 76 9.93 -12.75 -3.19
N ILE A 77 9.15 -13.78 -3.49
CA ILE A 77 9.47 -14.82 -4.46
C ILE A 77 8.45 -14.73 -5.60
N VAL A 78 8.93 -14.58 -6.83
CA VAL A 78 8.09 -14.51 -8.02
C VAL A 78 8.13 -15.87 -8.73
N ASN A 79 6.95 -16.40 -9.06
CA ASN A 79 6.75 -17.70 -9.70
C ASN A 79 7.49 -18.86 -9.01
N ASP A 80 7.62 -18.79 -7.68
CA ASP A 80 8.34 -19.78 -6.86
C ASP A 80 9.83 -19.97 -7.22
N GLU A 81 10.41 -19.04 -8.00
CA GLU A 81 11.75 -19.19 -8.57
C GLU A 81 12.63 -17.95 -8.37
N ILE A 82 12.09 -16.74 -8.59
CA ILE A 82 12.88 -15.52 -8.62
C ILE A 82 12.78 -14.78 -7.29
N PHE A 83 13.91 -14.65 -6.60
CA PHE A 83 14.01 -13.93 -5.33
C PHE A 83 14.25 -12.45 -5.59
N VAL A 84 13.42 -11.60 -5.00
CA VAL A 84 13.48 -10.14 -5.18
C VAL A 84 13.39 -9.40 -3.86
N THR A 85 13.93 -8.18 -3.82
CA THR A 85 13.77 -7.24 -2.72
C THR A 85 13.30 -5.89 -3.24
N PHE A 86 12.33 -5.33 -2.53
CA PHE A 86 11.85 -3.97 -2.68
C PHE A 86 12.33 -3.09 -1.54
N SER A 87 12.54 -1.80 -1.80
CA SER A 87 12.77 -0.79 -0.78
C SER A 87 11.96 0.49 -1.05
N VAL A 88 11.42 1.08 0.01
CA VAL A 88 10.70 2.37 -0.03
C VAL A 88 11.04 3.18 1.21
N GLN A 89 11.10 4.51 1.08
CA GLN A 89 11.44 5.37 2.22
C GLN A 89 10.24 5.59 3.14
N ASN A 90 9.06 5.82 2.56
CA ASN A 90 7.81 6.00 3.29
C ASN A 90 6.74 5.03 2.75
N LEU A 91 5.80 4.65 3.63
CA LEU A 91 4.61 3.88 3.24
C LEU A 91 3.50 4.83 2.81
N MET A 92 2.61 4.37 1.93
CA MET A 92 1.44 5.15 1.50
C MET A 92 1.79 6.44 0.74
N THR A 93 2.95 6.49 0.10
CA THR A 93 3.38 7.60 -0.75
C THR A 93 3.66 7.10 -2.17
N GLU A 94 3.84 8.04 -3.10
CA GLU A 94 4.26 7.76 -4.47
C GLU A 94 5.79 7.65 -4.59
N ASP A 95 6.49 7.42 -3.48
CA ASP A 95 7.95 7.30 -3.47
C ASP A 95 8.39 6.20 -4.43
N GLU A 96 9.52 6.43 -5.11
CA GLU A 96 10.11 5.44 -6.02
C GLU A 96 10.35 4.11 -5.30
N ILE A 97 10.01 3.00 -5.96
CA ILE A 97 10.30 1.66 -5.48
C ILE A 97 11.73 1.32 -5.89
N GLY A 98 12.62 1.21 -4.90
CA GLY A 98 13.90 0.54 -5.11
C GLY A 98 13.64 -0.96 -5.34
N PHE A 99 14.28 -1.53 -6.36
CA PHE A 99 14.07 -2.92 -6.75
C PHE A 99 15.39 -3.63 -7.03
N GLY A 100 15.51 -4.87 -6.55
CA GLY A 100 16.67 -5.72 -6.79
C GLY A 100 16.29 -7.19 -6.94
N GLN A 101 16.95 -7.88 -7.87
CA GLN A 101 16.81 -9.32 -8.11
C GLN A 101 18.03 -10.06 -7.57
N HIS A 102 17.81 -11.15 -6.83
CA HIS A 102 18.87 -11.99 -6.27
C HIS A 102 19.19 -13.13 -7.23
N ILE A 103 19.94 -12.84 -8.30
CA ILE A 103 20.23 -13.80 -9.38
C ILE A 103 20.88 -15.09 -8.86
N SER A 104 21.82 -14.98 -7.91
CA SER A 104 22.49 -16.15 -7.32
C SER A 104 21.52 -17.04 -6.54
N GLN A 105 20.62 -16.45 -5.75
CA GLN A 105 19.58 -17.19 -5.02
C GLN A 105 18.53 -17.78 -5.96
N SER A 106 18.34 -17.14 -7.12
CA SER A 106 17.41 -17.56 -8.18
C SER A 106 18.04 -18.55 -9.16
N ASN A 107 19.16 -19.20 -8.80
CA ASN A 107 19.89 -20.17 -9.64
C ASN A 107 20.28 -19.64 -11.04
N GLY A 108 20.54 -18.34 -11.15
CA GLY A 108 20.89 -17.69 -12.42
C GLY A 108 19.70 -17.15 -13.21
N ASN A 109 18.47 -17.46 -12.80
CA ASN A 109 17.27 -16.94 -13.44
C ASN A 109 17.02 -15.47 -13.09
N LYS A 110 16.32 -14.78 -13.99
CA LYS A 110 15.94 -13.37 -13.85
C LYS A 110 14.58 -13.11 -14.47
N LEU A 111 13.89 -12.10 -13.96
CA LEU A 111 12.69 -11.57 -14.61
C LEU A 111 13.04 -10.98 -15.98
N ILE A 112 12.09 -11.10 -16.90
CA ILE A 112 12.19 -10.58 -18.26
C ILE A 112 11.51 -9.22 -18.25
N GLU A 113 12.27 -8.16 -18.51
CA GLU A 113 11.73 -6.79 -18.62
C GLU A 113 10.79 -6.71 -19.83
N ARG A 114 9.68 -6.01 -19.65
CA ARG A 114 8.78 -5.65 -20.74
C ARG A 114 9.40 -4.54 -21.57
N ASP A 115 9.32 -4.67 -22.89
CA ASP A 115 9.80 -3.64 -23.82
C ASP A 115 9.02 -2.32 -23.70
N ASN A 116 7.76 -2.38 -23.24
CA ASN A 116 6.93 -1.22 -22.97
C ASN A 116 6.11 -1.47 -21.70
N PRO A 117 6.37 -0.76 -20.58
CA PRO A 117 5.58 -0.92 -19.37
C PRO A 117 4.16 -0.46 -19.67
N GLU A 118 3.26 -1.43 -19.87
CA GLU A 118 1.88 -1.15 -20.23
C GLU A 118 1.20 -0.38 -19.09
N VAL A 119 0.62 0.78 -19.40
CA VAL A 119 -0.39 1.42 -18.54
C VAL A 119 -1.71 0.65 -18.73
N ILE A 120 -1.74 -0.59 -18.25
CA ILE A 120 -2.98 -1.35 -18.13
C ILE A 120 -3.66 -0.97 -16.81
N ASN A 121 -4.99 -1.03 -16.80
CA ASN A 121 -5.78 -0.94 -15.58
C ASN A 121 -5.25 -1.92 -14.52
N SER A 122 -4.75 -1.39 -13.40
CA SER A 122 -4.16 -2.15 -12.29
C SER A 122 -5.04 -3.32 -11.82
N ASP A 123 -6.36 -3.15 -11.82
CA ASP A 123 -7.31 -4.17 -11.41
C ASP A 123 -7.29 -5.39 -12.35
N SER A 124 -7.04 -5.18 -13.65
CA SER A 124 -6.96 -6.24 -14.65
C SER A 124 -5.64 -7.00 -14.63
N LEU A 125 -4.55 -6.37 -14.18
CA LEU A 125 -3.26 -7.06 -14.04
C LEU A 125 -3.26 -7.91 -12.77
N MET A 126 -3.77 -7.35 -11.68
CA MET A 126 -3.81 -8.03 -10.39
C MET A 126 -4.81 -9.18 -10.35
N SER A 127 -5.86 -9.17 -11.18
CA SER A 127 -6.86 -10.25 -11.22
C SER A 127 -6.35 -11.57 -11.83
N ASN A 128 -5.28 -11.52 -12.63
CA ASN A 128 -4.73 -12.67 -13.33
C ASN A 128 -3.53 -13.31 -12.62
N ILE A 129 -3.10 -12.73 -11.49
CA ILE A 129 -1.94 -13.22 -10.73
C ILE A 129 -2.38 -13.67 -9.34
N THR A 130 -1.59 -14.56 -8.75
CA THR A 130 -1.74 -14.94 -7.35
C THR A 130 -0.79 -14.12 -6.49
N VAL A 131 -1.32 -13.33 -5.56
CA VAL A 131 -0.52 -12.58 -4.59
C VAL A 131 -0.72 -13.14 -3.19
N ILE A 132 0.35 -13.63 -2.58
CA ILE A 132 0.40 -14.08 -1.19
C ILE A 132 1.10 -12.98 -0.40
N TYR A 133 0.34 -12.38 0.52
CA TYR A 133 0.81 -11.25 1.32
C TYR A 133 1.50 -11.72 2.58
N TRP A 134 2.56 -11.01 2.95
CA TRP A 134 3.16 -11.13 4.25
C TRP A 134 2.26 -10.46 5.30
N VAL A 135 2.00 -11.20 6.37
CA VAL A 135 1.24 -10.75 7.55
C VAL A 135 2.15 -10.93 8.77
N ARG A 136 2.07 -9.97 9.70
CA ARG A 136 2.95 -9.90 10.88
C ARG A 136 2.49 -10.79 12.04
#